data_AF-A0A948NZT4-F1
#
_entry.id   AF-A0A948NZT4-F1
#
_cell.length_a   1.000
_cell.length_b   1.000
_cell.length_c   1.000
_cell.angle_alpha   90.00
_cell.angle_beta   90.00
_cell.angle_gamma   90.00
#
_symmetry.space_group_name_H-M   'P 1'
#
loop_
_entity.id
_entity.type
_entity.pdbx_description
1 polymer ?
#
loop_
_entity_poly.entity_id
_entity_poly.type
_entity_poly.pdbx_seq_one_letter_code
_entity_poly.pdbx_strand_id
1 'polypeptide(L)' 'MRKNSELAERIRQTAYFLWDQDGRPDGRSFDYWLRAKDMHLRELAYDKWLAEGAPMGRAELHWRDAAGEIEGK' A
#
# COMPACT_ATOMS: atom_id res chain seq x y z
N MET A 1 11.47 17.39 -4.22
CA MET A 1 11.15 15.96 -4.34
C MET A 1 12.17 15.17 -3.52
N ARG A 2 11.87 14.86 -2.25
CA ARG A 2 12.80 14.15 -1.33
C ARG A 2 12.27 12.79 -0.86
N LYS A 3 10.93 12.66 -0.83
CA LYS A 3 10.17 11.46 -0.45
C LYS A 3 10.50 10.19 -1.25
N ASN A 4 10.80 10.31 -2.55
CA ASN A 4 11.14 9.13 -3.37
C ASN A 4 12.48 8.51 -2.99
N SER A 5 13.45 9.32 -2.55
CA SER A 5 14.77 8.81 -2.15
C SER A 5 14.71 8.10 -0.80
N GLU A 6 14.00 8.67 0.17
CA GLU A 6 13.85 8.07 1.51
C GLU A 6 13.08 6.74 1.45
N LEU A 7 12.01 6.66 0.64
CA LEU A 7 11.30 5.41 0.40
C LEU A 7 12.21 4.35 -0.26
N ALA A 8 13.01 4.74 -1.24
CA ALA A 8 13.94 3.83 -1.89
C ALA A 8 15.04 3.32 -0.93
N GLU A 9 15.46 4.13 0.04
CA GLU A 9 16.36 3.70 1.12
C GLU A 9 15.69 2.71 2.07
N ARG A 10 14.45 2.98 2.50
CA ARG A 10 13.69 2.05 3.36
C ARG A 10 13.47 0.70 2.67
N ILE A 11 13.10 0.69 1.38
CA ILE A 11 12.94 -0.55 0.60
C ILE A 11 14.26 -1.33 0.56
N ARG A 12 15.40 -0.67 0.31
CA ARG A 12 16.71 -1.33 0.29
C ARG A 12 17.09 -1.92 1.64
N GLN A 13 16.86 -1.21 2.73
CA GLN A 13 17.14 -1.70 4.09
C GLN A 13 16.26 -2.91 4.43
N THR A 14 14.96 -2.85 4.13
CA THR A 14 14.05 -4.00 4.33
C THR A 14 14.45 -5.19 3.48
N ALA A 15 14.82 -4.99 2.21
CA ALA A 15 15.28 -6.06 1.33
C ALA A 15 16.55 -6.74 1.86
N TYR A 16 17.52 -5.94 2.31
CA TYR A 16 18.76 -6.44 2.90
C TYR A 16 18.48 -7.23 4.18
N PHE A 17 17.61 -6.72 5.05
CA PHE A 17 17.22 -7.42 6.28
C PHE A 17 16.58 -8.78 5.97
N LEU A 18 15.62 -8.83 5.05
CA LEU A 18 14.97 -10.10 4.66
C LEU A 18 15.96 -11.10 4.05
N TRP A 19 16.86 -10.61 3.20
CA TRP A 19 17.90 -11.44 2.57
C TRP A 19 18.92 -11.97 3.59
N ASP A 20 19.32 -11.14 4.56
CA ASP A 20 20.24 -11.52 5.64
C ASP A 20 19.62 -12.57 6.57
N GLN A 21 18.35 -12.39 6.94
CA GLN A 21 17.60 -13.34 7.78
C GLN A 21 17.43 -14.71 7.11
N ASP A 22 17.35 -14.77 5.78
CA ASP A 22 17.24 -16.02 5.02
C ASP A 22 18.62 -16.69 4.76
N GLY A 23 19.70 -16.16 5.36
CA GLY A 23 21.04 -16.74 5.26
C GLY A 23 21.84 -16.27 4.04
N ARG A 24 21.48 -15.11 3.47
CA ARG A 24 22.17 -14.48 2.34
C ARG A 24 22.26 -15.39 1.10
N PRO A 25 21.14 -15.94 0.60
CA PRO A 25 21.15 -16.77 -0.59
C PRO A 25 21.66 -15.97 -1.80
N ASP A 26 22.68 -16.50 -2.47
CA ASP A 26 23.25 -15.88 -3.66
C ASP A 26 22.24 -15.85 -4.82
N GLY A 27 22.33 -14.83 -5.67
CA GLY A 27 21.44 -14.67 -6.84
C GLY A 27 19.97 -14.30 -6.55
N ARG A 28 19.51 -14.31 -5.30
CA ARG A 28 18.10 -14.01 -4.94
C ARG A 28 17.86 -12.62 -4.34
N SER A 29 18.89 -11.78 -4.28
CA SER A 29 18.80 -10.43 -3.70
C SER A 29 17.73 -9.55 -4.38
N PHE A 30 17.49 -9.75 -5.68
CA PHE A 30 16.47 -9.02 -6.43
C PHE A 30 15.03 -9.40 -6.01
N ASP A 31 14.76 -10.69 -5.77
CA ASP A 31 13.45 -11.16 -5.28
C ASP A 31 13.12 -10.55 -3.91
N TYR A 32 14.12 -10.44 -3.02
CA TYR A 32 13.97 -9.77 -1.74
C TYR A 32 13.70 -8.27 -1.88
N TRP A 33 14.32 -7.61 -2.85
CA TRP A 33 14.02 -6.22 -3.17
C TRP A 33 12.58 -6.02 -3.67
N LEU A 34 12.11 -6.90 -4.56
CA LEU A 34 10.72 -6.87 -5.03
C LEU A 34 9.72 -7.07 -3.90
N ARG A 35 9.99 -8.04 -3.01
CA ARG A 35 9.16 -8.30 -1.83
C ARG A 35 9.10 -7.10 -0.89
N ALA A 36 10.25 -6.50 -0.58
CA ALA A 36 10.31 -5.29 0.23
C ALA A 36 9.54 -4.13 -0.41
N LYS A 37 9.67 -3.94 -1.73
CA LYS A 37 8.94 -2.91 -2.47
C LYS A 37 7.42 -3.11 -2.37
N ASP A 38 6.93 -4.33 -2.52
CA ASP A 38 5.49 -4.64 -2.39
C ASP A 38 4.96 -4.34 -0.99
N MET A 39 5.71 -4.71 0.06
CA MET A 39 5.36 -4.40 1.45
C MET A 39 5.18 -2.90 1.69
N HIS A 40 6.15 -2.09 1.25
CA HIS A 40 6.07 -0.62 1.38
C HIS A 40 4.96 -0.01 0.52
N LEU A 41 4.70 -0.55 -0.68
CA LEU A 41 3.58 -0.09 -1.51
C LEU A 41 2.24 -0.34 -0.83
N ARG A 42 2.05 -1.51 -0.22
CA ARG A 42 0.84 -1.83 0.53
C ARG A 42 0.68 -0.95 1.76
N GLU A 43 1.75 -0.70 2.51
CA GLU A 43 1.75 0.23 3.65
C GLU A 43 1.28 1.62 3.22
N LEU A 44 1.87 2.19 2.15
CA LEU A 44 1.48 3.49 1.63
C LEU A 44 0.03 3.54 1.12
N ALA A 45 -0.43 2.47 0.46
CA ALA A 45 -1.80 2.37 0.00
C ALA A 45 -2.79 2.31 1.19
N TYR A 46 -2.41 1.59 2.25
CA TYR A 46 -3.21 1.49 3.47
C TYR A 46 -3.24 2.80 4.27
N ASP A 47 -2.09 3.47 4.43
CA ASP A 47 -2.00 4.78 5.06
C ASP A 47 -2.83 5.82 4.32
N LYS A 48 -2.79 5.79 2.98
CA LYS A 48 -3.64 6.65 2.16
C LYS A 48 -5.12 6.34 2.38
N TRP A 49 -5.51 5.06 2.37
CA TRP A 49 -6.88 4.64 2.63
C TRP A 49 -7.38 5.08 4.01
N LEU A 50 -6.53 4.98 5.05
CA LEU A 50 -6.83 5.49 6.40
C LEU A 50 -6.97 7.02 6.41
N ALA A 51 -6.06 7.74 5.74
CA ALA A 51 -6.10 9.20 5.66
C ALA A 51 -7.34 9.72 4.90
N GLU A 52 -7.85 8.96 3.94
CA GLU A 52 -9.11 9.24 3.23
C GLU A 52 -10.35 8.87 4.07
N GLY A 53 -10.17 8.51 5.34
CA GLY A 53 -11.23 8.24 6.29
C GLY A 53 -11.77 6.82 6.23
N ALA A 54 -10.96 5.86 5.73
CA ALA A 54 -11.28 4.44 5.69
C ALA A 54 -12.72 4.17 5.22
N PRO A 55 -13.04 4.37 3.92
CA PRO A 55 -14.40 4.22 3.39
C PRO A 55 -14.89 2.75 3.37
N MET A 56 -14.87 2.04 4.52
CA MET A 56 -15.80 0.94 4.78
C MET A 56 -17.16 1.55 5.13
N GLY A 57 -18.06 1.59 4.16
CA GLY A 57 -19.44 2.08 4.36
C GLY A 57 -19.99 2.97 3.24
N ARG A 58 -19.17 3.45 2.30
CA ARG A 58 -19.69 4.18 1.12
C ARG A 58 -20.32 3.28 0.07
N ALA A 59 -20.17 1.96 0.16
CA ALA A 59 -20.93 1.04 -0.68
C ALA A 59 -22.44 1.14 -0.40
N GLU A 60 -22.87 1.38 0.85
CA GLU A 60 -24.29 1.49 1.22
C GLU A 60 -24.82 2.93 1.12
N LEU A 61 -23.97 3.95 1.34
CA LEU A 61 -24.39 5.36 1.23
C LEU A 61 -24.80 5.73 -0.20
N HIS A 62 -24.16 5.14 -1.22
CA HIS A 62 -24.51 5.37 -2.62
C HIS A 62 -25.84 4.73 -3.04
N TRP A 63 -26.37 3.76 -2.29
CA TRP A 63 -27.68 3.16 -2.59
C TRP A 63 -28.86 4.03 -2.15
N ARG A 64 -28.70 4.81 -1.07
CA ARG A 64 -29.76 5.71 -0.58
C ARG A 64 -29.85 7.02 -1.35
N ASP A 65 -28.72 7.59 -1.77
CA ASP A 65 -28.71 8.80 -2.61
C ASP A 65 -29.32 8.52 -4.00
N ALA A 66 -28.98 7.37 -4.61
CA ALA A 66 -29.53 6.97 -5.90
C ALA A 66 -31.05 6.64 -5.84
N ALA A 67 -31.56 6.22 -4.67
CA ALA A 67 -33.00 5.98 -4.48
C ALA A 67 -33.80 7.28 -4.32
N GLY A 68 -33.18 8.36 -3.82
CA GLY A 68 -33.84 9.67 -3.65
C GLY A 68 -34.02 10.46 -4.94
N GLU A 69 -33.17 10.23 -5.96
CA GLU A 69 -33.29 10.91 -7.27
C GLU A 69 -34.36 10.31 -8.20
N ILE A 70 -34.92 9.14 -7.88
CA ILE A 70 -35.95 8.49 -8.72
C ILE A 70 -37.38 8.82 -8.26
N GLU A 71 -37.61 9.17 -6.98
CA GLU A 71 -38.95 9.44 -6.41
C GLU A 71 -39.20 10.92 -6.07
N GLY A 72 -38.76 11.83 -6.94
CA GLY A 72 -39.02 13.26 -6.82
C GLY A 72 -39.59 13.88 -8.10
N LYS A 73 -40.78 13.46 -8.53
CA LYS A 73 -41.56 14.14 -9.57
C LYS A 73 -43.04 14.24 -9.21
#